data_AF-A0A2S2PTW3-F1
#
_entry.id   AF-A0A2S2PTW3-F1
#
_cell.length_a   1.000
_cell.length_b   1.000
_cell.length_c   1.000
_cell.angle_alpha   90.00
_cell.angle_beta   90.00
_cell.angle_gamma   90.00
#
_symmetry.space_group_name_H-M   'P 1'
#
loop_
_entity.id
_entity.type
_entity.pdbx_description
1 polymer ?
#
loop_
_entity_poly.entity_id
_entity_poly.type
_entity_poly.pdbx_seq_one_letter_code
_entity_poly.pdbx_strand_id
1 'polypeptide(L)'
;PQDILVKYGTDTLESAFLTICCNQRTIIKNDYSNTIQVKEKNQSKKIMKMENNVDLYRIKALIKKNYRVCSRDYMLLFTVILLPILQTFNFCYGIGVPFKDMSIAYKNDEINILDCQYSNVNGCILDENNNQKMSCIIMDYLSSHSYKLTEVQDRGAAETSIDHEEHIAFLYFPENYTSGFTRYINDRQYFDLESRIFVHLTNENILFKNQITIDVLQSISHIIKEALNSCSNNPTSVSVPLEFNTLFGKEVKSFANGVISLFIAMVAFYFPSVFAVSIMMSEKMDGLLSRSMYAGVKILELLISMFFITTLLLLLQVYLLLLYQLQN
;
A
#
# COMPACT_ATOMS: atom_id res chain seq x y z
N PRO A 1 -53.84 -12.08 -17.37
CA PRO A 1 -54.23 -11.29 -16.16
C PRO A 1 -55.68 -10.78 -16.21
N GLN A 2 -56.15 -10.28 -17.37
CA GLN A 2 -57.53 -9.79 -17.56
C GLN A 2 -58.58 -10.90 -17.39
N ASP A 3 -58.31 -12.13 -17.84
CA ASP A 3 -59.25 -13.25 -17.68
C ASP A 3 -59.56 -13.58 -16.21
N ILE A 4 -58.60 -13.36 -15.31
CA ILE A 4 -58.77 -13.60 -13.87
C ILE A 4 -59.65 -12.50 -13.26
N LEU A 5 -59.47 -11.25 -13.68
CA LEU A 5 -60.28 -10.11 -13.22
C LEU A 5 -61.74 -10.25 -13.66
N VAL A 6 -61.97 -10.63 -14.92
CA VAL A 6 -63.33 -10.87 -15.47
C VAL A 6 -63.99 -12.07 -14.80
N LYS A 7 -63.24 -13.16 -14.56
CA LYS A 7 -63.77 -14.38 -13.93
C LYS A 7 -64.21 -14.17 -12.48
N TYR A 8 -63.55 -13.28 -11.75
CA TYR A 8 -63.87 -12.98 -10.35
C TYR A 8 -64.57 -11.64 -10.14
N GLY A 9 -64.87 -10.89 -11.22
CA GLY A 9 -65.57 -9.61 -11.16
C GLY A 9 -64.86 -8.56 -10.30
N THR A 10 -63.53 -8.46 -10.42
CA THR A 10 -62.71 -7.61 -9.56
C THR A 10 -61.85 -6.66 -10.38
N ASP A 11 -61.70 -5.42 -9.91
CA ASP A 11 -60.96 -4.37 -10.61
C ASP A 11 -59.44 -4.46 -10.40
N THR A 12 -58.99 -5.23 -9.39
CA THR A 12 -57.56 -5.39 -9.05
C THR A 12 -57.15 -6.84 -8.86
N LEU A 13 -55.92 -7.17 -9.22
CA LEU A 13 -55.38 -8.54 -9.09
C LEU A 13 -55.24 -8.97 -7.62
N GLU A 14 -55.03 -8.03 -6.72
CA GLU A 14 -54.95 -8.27 -5.29
C GLU A 14 -56.30 -8.68 -4.69
N SER A 15 -57.39 -8.00 -5.12
CA SER A 15 -58.74 -8.39 -4.70
C SER A 15 -59.16 -9.74 -5.29
N ALA A 16 -58.82 -10.01 -6.56
CA ALA A 16 -59.03 -11.33 -7.16
C ALA A 16 -58.31 -12.44 -6.38
N PHE A 17 -57.05 -12.18 -5.97
CA PHE A 17 -56.26 -13.13 -5.20
C PHE A 17 -56.84 -13.38 -3.80
N LEU A 18 -57.28 -12.33 -3.09
CA LEU A 18 -57.92 -12.47 -1.79
C LEU A 18 -59.23 -13.27 -1.87
N THR A 19 -60.04 -13.07 -2.90
CA THR A 19 -61.27 -13.85 -3.12
C THR A 19 -60.97 -15.32 -3.37
N ILE A 20 -59.92 -15.63 -4.13
CA ILE A 20 -59.47 -17.02 -4.35
C ILE A 20 -59.01 -17.65 -3.03
N CYS A 21 -58.21 -16.96 -2.23
CA CYS A 21 -57.73 -17.46 -0.94
C CYS A 21 -58.88 -17.68 0.07
N CYS A 22 -59.87 -16.80 0.10
CA CYS A 22 -61.06 -16.97 0.94
C CYS A 22 -61.89 -18.17 0.51
N ASN A 23 -62.10 -18.35 -0.80
CA ASN A 23 -62.83 -19.49 -1.36
C ASN A 23 -62.11 -20.82 -1.09
N GLN A 24 -60.78 -20.83 -1.16
CA GLN A 24 -59.99 -22.03 -0.86
C GLN A 24 -60.08 -22.40 0.63
N ARG A 25 -60.15 -21.40 1.51
CA ARG A 25 -60.34 -21.60 2.96
C ARG A 25 -61.74 -22.07 3.32
N THR A 26 -62.78 -21.64 2.59
CA THR A 26 -64.15 -22.16 2.76
C THR A 26 -64.32 -23.56 2.19
N ILE A 27 -63.67 -23.89 1.07
CA ILE A 27 -63.60 -25.28 0.56
C ILE A 27 -62.95 -26.19 1.60
N ILE A 28 -61.80 -25.79 2.17
CA ILE A 28 -61.14 -26.57 3.23
C ILE A 28 -62.05 -26.72 4.46
N LYS A 29 -62.81 -25.69 4.85
CA LYS A 29 -63.76 -25.78 5.98
C LYS A 29 -64.97 -26.67 5.69
N ASN A 30 -65.46 -26.69 4.45
CA ASN A 30 -66.57 -27.56 4.04
C ASN A 30 -66.12 -29.02 3.86
N ASP A 31 -64.87 -29.28 3.45
CA ASP A 31 -64.30 -30.63 3.38
C ASP A 31 -64.08 -31.27 4.77
N TYR A 32 -64.02 -30.48 5.85
CA TYR A 32 -64.02 -31.02 7.21
C TYR A 32 -65.38 -31.61 7.67
N SER A 33 -66.48 -31.38 6.93
CA SER A 33 -67.78 -31.98 7.26
C SER A 33 -68.05 -33.30 6.53
N ASN A 34 -67.24 -33.68 5.54
CA ASN A 34 -67.39 -34.94 4.83
C ASN A 34 -66.10 -35.76 4.99
N THR A 35 -66.18 -36.78 5.83
CA THR A 35 -65.11 -37.72 6.15
C THR A 35 -64.53 -38.37 4.89
N ILE A 36 -63.43 -37.84 4.38
CA ILE A 36 -62.53 -38.56 3.49
C ILE A 36 -61.29 -38.90 4.32
N GLN A 37 -61.16 -40.17 4.70
CA GLN A 37 -59.89 -40.69 5.21
C GLN A 37 -58.88 -40.71 4.06
N VAL A 38 -58.22 -39.58 3.82
CA VAL A 38 -56.93 -39.60 3.15
C VAL A 38 -55.96 -40.20 4.16
N LYS A 39 -55.41 -41.38 3.85
CA LYS A 39 -54.17 -41.85 4.47
C LYS A 39 -53.09 -40.83 4.11
N GLU A 40 -53.00 -39.74 4.87
CA GLU A 40 -51.74 -39.04 5.00
C GLU A 40 -50.80 -40.07 5.62
N LYS A 41 -49.91 -40.63 4.78
CA LYS A 41 -48.63 -41.08 5.31
C LYS A 41 -48.10 -39.88 6.06
N ASN A 42 -48.16 -39.94 7.39
CA ASN A 42 -47.31 -39.18 8.28
C ASN A 42 -45.86 -39.59 7.96
N GLN A 43 -45.35 -39.17 6.79
CA GLN A 43 -44.00 -38.71 6.73
C GLN A 43 -44.01 -37.54 7.68
N SER A 44 -43.63 -37.84 8.93
CA SER A 44 -42.98 -36.89 9.81
C SER A 44 -42.17 -35.98 8.91
N LYS A 45 -42.71 -34.78 8.64
CA LYS A 45 -41.87 -33.66 8.31
C LYS A 45 -41.07 -33.51 9.58
N LYS A 46 -39.91 -34.20 9.61
CA LYS A 46 -38.75 -33.72 10.33
C LYS A 46 -38.65 -32.28 9.83
N ILE A 47 -39.26 -31.36 10.59
CA ILE A 47 -38.89 -29.96 10.56
C ILE A 47 -37.40 -30.08 10.77
N MET A 48 -36.67 -29.89 9.66
CA MET A 48 -35.25 -30.09 9.60
C MET A 48 -34.73 -29.23 10.74
N LYS A 49 -34.32 -29.89 11.85
CA LYS A 49 -33.71 -29.19 12.96
C LYS A 49 -32.64 -28.36 12.29
N MET A 50 -32.75 -27.04 12.41
CA MET A 50 -31.81 -26.11 11.81
C MET A 50 -30.51 -26.35 12.57
N GLU A 51 -29.78 -27.36 12.12
CA GLU A 51 -28.54 -27.78 12.71
C GLU A 51 -27.62 -26.59 12.49
N ASN A 52 -27.20 -25.95 13.59
CA ASN A 52 -26.40 -24.73 13.53
C ASN A 52 -25.00 -24.95 12.95
N ASN A 53 -24.70 -26.17 12.49
CA ASN A 53 -23.46 -26.55 11.84
C ASN A 53 -23.37 -26.05 10.40
N VAL A 54 -22.18 -25.62 10.05
CA VAL A 54 -21.78 -25.21 8.70
C VAL A 54 -21.63 -26.47 7.85
N ASP A 55 -22.33 -26.56 6.71
CA ASP A 55 -22.27 -27.73 5.83
C ASP A 55 -21.34 -27.48 4.63
N LEU A 56 -20.33 -28.33 4.47
CA LEU A 56 -19.36 -28.26 3.39
C LEU A 56 -20.01 -28.46 2.00
N TYR A 57 -21.07 -29.25 1.90
CA TYR A 57 -21.78 -29.44 0.62
C TYR A 57 -22.44 -28.14 0.17
N ARG A 58 -23.04 -27.40 1.13
CA ARG A 58 -23.64 -26.08 0.88
C ARG A 58 -22.59 -25.05 0.51
N ILE A 59 -21.45 -25.04 1.20
CA ILE A 59 -20.32 -24.16 0.83
C ILE A 59 -19.85 -24.45 -0.59
N LYS A 60 -19.67 -25.74 -0.97
CA LYS A 60 -19.25 -26.09 -2.33
C LYS A 60 -20.27 -25.63 -3.38
N ALA A 61 -21.57 -25.77 -3.09
CA ALA A 61 -22.62 -25.27 -3.96
C ALA A 61 -22.61 -23.73 -4.07
N LEU A 62 -22.36 -23.04 -2.95
CA LEU A 62 -22.21 -21.59 -2.89
C LEU A 62 -20.99 -21.11 -3.66
N ILE A 63 -19.86 -21.81 -3.60
CA ILE A 63 -18.65 -21.46 -4.38
C ILE A 63 -18.97 -21.53 -5.86
N LYS A 64 -19.63 -22.60 -6.31
CA LYS A 64 -20.03 -22.76 -7.72
C LYS A 64 -21.03 -21.68 -8.15
N LYS A 65 -21.95 -21.29 -7.26
CA LYS A 65 -22.89 -20.18 -7.49
C LYS A 65 -22.12 -18.86 -7.62
N ASN A 66 -21.31 -18.52 -6.64
CA ASN A 66 -20.57 -17.25 -6.58
C ASN A 66 -19.60 -17.11 -7.75
N TYR A 67 -18.94 -18.21 -8.16
CA TYR A 67 -18.13 -18.23 -9.38
C TYR A 67 -18.95 -17.89 -10.63
N ARG A 68 -20.11 -18.53 -10.83
CA ARG A 68 -20.98 -18.25 -11.98
C ARG A 68 -21.54 -16.83 -11.98
N VAL A 69 -21.91 -16.31 -10.81
CA VAL A 69 -22.39 -14.93 -10.67
C VAL A 69 -21.26 -13.96 -11.06
N CYS A 70 -20.06 -14.19 -10.54
CA CYS A 70 -18.87 -13.40 -10.88
C CYS A 70 -18.53 -13.47 -12.38
N SER A 71 -18.57 -14.65 -13.00
CA SER A 71 -18.28 -14.81 -14.43
C SER A 71 -19.37 -14.25 -15.36
N ARG A 72 -20.59 -14.04 -14.87
CA ARG A 72 -21.69 -13.48 -15.67
C ARG A 72 -21.69 -11.95 -15.63
N ASP A 73 -21.28 -11.37 -14.51
CA ASP A 73 -21.17 -9.92 -14.35
C ASP A 73 -19.81 -9.43 -14.88
N TYR A 74 -19.72 -9.37 -16.22
CA TYR A 74 -18.49 -8.95 -16.90
C TYR A 74 -18.07 -7.52 -16.55
N MET A 75 -19.02 -6.62 -16.23
CA MET A 75 -18.73 -5.23 -15.91
C MET A 75 -18.09 -5.11 -14.52
N LEU A 76 -18.65 -5.80 -13.53
CA LEU A 76 -18.06 -5.89 -12.20
C LEU A 76 -16.70 -6.58 -12.25
N LEU A 77 -16.60 -7.72 -12.95
CA LEU A 77 -15.35 -8.48 -13.07
C LEU A 77 -14.24 -7.66 -13.76
N PHE A 78 -14.57 -6.96 -14.84
CA PHE A 78 -13.62 -6.08 -15.53
C PHE A 78 -13.11 -4.97 -14.60
N THR A 79 -14.02 -4.27 -13.92
CA THR A 79 -13.67 -3.18 -12.99
C THR A 79 -12.78 -3.69 -11.85
N VAL A 80 -13.08 -4.87 -11.33
CA VAL A 80 -12.35 -5.51 -10.23
C VAL A 80 -10.96 -5.99 -10.63
N ILE A 81 -10.75 -6.37 -11.88
CA ILE A 81 -9.40 -6.73 -12.37
C ILE A 81 -8.61 -5.48 -12.75
N LEU A 82 -9.24 -4.52 -13.44
CA LEU A 82 -8.57 -3.33 -13.94
C LEU A 82 -8.10 -2.40 -12.80
N LEU A 83 -8.93 -2.17 -11.79
CA LEU A 83 -8.67 -1.17 -10.76
C LEU A 83 -7.43 -1.50 -9.90
N PRO A 84 -7.21 -2.74 -9.41
CA PRO A 84 -6.00 -3.12 -8.70
C PRO A 84 -4.74 -3.08 -9.57
N ILE A 85 -4.84 -3.39 -10.87
CA ILE A 85 -3.72 -3.28 -11.81
C ILE A 85 -3.32 -1.81 -11.95
N LEU A 86 -4.28 -0.93 -12.23
CA LEU A 86 -4.05 0.51 -12.32
C LEU A 86 -3.48 1.07 -11.02
N GLN A 87 -4.02 0.67 -9.87
CA GLN A 87 -3.53 1.15 -8.59
C GLN A 87 -2.10 0.68 -8.30
N THR A 88 -1.78 -0.58 -8.56
CA THR A 88 -0.43 -1.09 -8.34
C THR A 88 0.55 -0.42 -9.29
N PHE A 89 0.16 -0.20 -10.54
CA PHE A 89 0.95 0.59 -11.48
C PHE A 89 1.21 2.00 -10.98
N ASN A 90 0.17 2.72 -10.52
CA ASN A 90 0.31 4.06 -9.94
C ASN A 90 1.20 4.06 -8.70
N PHE A 91 1.09 3.04 -7.85
CA PHE A 91 1.93 2.90 -6.65
C PHE A 91 3.39 2.64 -7.00
N CYS A 92 3.66 1.68 -7.90
CA CYS A 92 5.00 1.39 -8.38
C CYS A 92 5.63 2.61 -9.07
N TYR A 93 4.86 3.36 -9.85
CA TYR A 93 5.32 4.58 -10.48
C TYR A 93 5.57 5.71 -9.47
N GLY A 94 4.68 5.88 -8.49
CA GLY A 94 4.76 6.98 -7.52
C GLY A 94 5.79 6.79 -6.41
N ILE A 95 6.07 5.55 -5.99
CA ILE A 95 6.98 5.25 -4.87
C ILE A 95 8.23 4.49 -5.31
N GLY A 96 8.15 3.69 -6.39
CA GLY A 96 9.25 2.85 -6.84
C GLY A 96 10.26 3.57 -7.74
N VAL A 97 9.94 4.76 -8.25
CA VAL A 97 10.86 5.54 -9.07
C VAL A 97 11.71 6.43 -8.14
N PRO A 98 13.05 6.27 -8.11
CA PRO A 98 13.89 7.22 -7.39
C PRO A 98 13.69 8.61 -7.98
N PHE A 99 13.53 9.61 -7.13
CA PHE A 99 13.40 11.00 -7.57
C PHE A 99 14.73 11.43 -8.21
N LYS A 100 14.71 11.68 -9.53
CA LYS A 100 15.88 12.12 -10.30
C LYS A 100 15.84 13.63 -10.53
N ASP A 101 17.00 14.21 -10.79
CA ASP A 101 17.18 15.60 -11.23
C ASP A 101 16.76 16.67 -10.22
N MET A 102 16.72 16.32 -8.93
CA MET A 102 16.43 17.31 -7.90
C MET A 102 17.65 18.20 -7.65
N SER A 103 17.40 19.51 -7.55
CA SER A 103 18.43 20.54 -7.38
C SER A 103 18.79 20.74 -5.90
N ILE A 104 20.05 20.47 -5.56
CA ILE A 104 20.59 20.68 -4.21
C ILE A 104 21.54 21.88 -4.27
N ALA A 105 21.28 22.89 -3.44
CA ALA A 105 22.23 23.95 -3.18
C ALA A 105 23.33 23.44 -2.25
N TYR A 106 24.57 23.84 -2.49
CA TYR A 106 25.63 23.59 -1.51
C TYR A 106 26.58 24.78 -1.41
N LYS A 107 27.24 24.88 -0.27
CA LYS A 107 28.37 25.76 -0.03
C LYS A 107 29.47 24.96 0.63
N ASN A 108 30.65 24.97 0.03
CA ASN A 108 31.79 24.20 0.51
C ASN A 108 32.94 25.14 0.84
N ASP A 109 33.14 25.43 2.13
CA ASP A 109 34.24 26.28 2.59
C ASP A 109 35.53 25.46 2.82
N GLU A 110 35.49 24.13 2.66
CA GLU A 110 36.66 23.25 2.85
C GLU A 110 37.68 23.29 1.71
N ILE A 111 37.23 23.65 0.50
CA ILE A 111 38.04 23.61 -0.72
C ILE A 111 37.68 24.75 -1.67
N ASN A 112 38.58 25.06 -2.61
CA ASN A 112 38.21 25.87 -3.77
C ASN A 112 37.61 24.97 -4.86
N ILE A 113 36.62 25.50 -5.60
CA ILE A 113 35.72 24.86 -6.58
C ILE A 113 36.33 23.75 -7.47
N LEU A 114 37.62 23.83 -7.78
CA LEU A 114 38.32 22.90 -8.70
C LEU A 114 38.99 21.70 -8.01
N ASP A 115 39.10 21.69 -6.69
CA ASP A 115 39.91 20.69 -5.97
C ASP A 115 39.24 19.30 -5.90
N CYS A 116 37.90 19.23 -5.99
CA CYS A 116 37.20 17.93 -6.04
C CYS A 116 37.39 17.18 -7.34
N GLN A 117 37.64 17.85 -8.48
CA GLN A 117 37.77 17.19 -9.79
C GLN A 117 39.11 16.47 -9.98
N TYR A 118 40.14 16.83 -9.20
CA TYR A 118 41.51 16.32 -9.34
C TYR A 118 41.96 15.48 -8.13
N SER A 119 41.05 15.16 -7.21
CA SER A 119 41.37 14.35 -6.03
C SER A 119 41.63 12.89 -6.43
N ASN A 120 42.89 12.47 -6.28
CA ASN A 120 43.33 11.12 -6.60
C ASN A 120 42.82 10.14 -5.52
N VAL A 121 42.02 9.15 -5.91
CA VAL A 121 41.33 8.20 -4.99
C VAL A 121 42.29 7.17 -4.36
N ASN A 122 43.59 7.26 -4.62
CA ASN A 122 44.56 6.20 -4.33
C ASN A 122 45.25 6.34 -2.95
N GLY A 123 44.62 6.99 -1.97
CA GLY A 123 45.18 7.21 -0.64
C GLY A 123 44.19 7.02 0.50
N CYS A 124 44.70 6.90 1.73
CA CYS A 124 43.87 6.92 2.93
C CYS A 124 43.26 8.31 3.12
N ILE A 125 41.93 8.40 3.24
CA ILE A 125 41.20 9.67 3.42
C ILE A 125 41.46 10.28 4.81
N LEU A 126 41.88 9.45 5.77
CA LEU A 126 42.20 9.88 7.14
C LEU A 126 43.63 10.41 7.28
N ASP A 127 44.48 10.28 6.25
CA ASP A 127 45.84 10.81 6.28
C ASP A 127 45.82 12.32 6.01
N GLU A 128 46.38 13.11 6.93
CA GLU A 128 46.52 14.57 6.79
C GLU A 128 47.33 14.99 5.56
N ASN A 129 48.14 14.08 5.01
CA ASN A 129 48.96 14.29 3.81
C ASN A 129 48.22 14.04 2.51
N ASN A 130 46.98 13.53 2.56
CA ASN A 130 46.17 13.29 1.38
C ASN A 130 45.32 14.54 1.07
N ASN A 131 45.28 14.94 -0.19
CA ASN A 131 44.51 16.11 -0.62
C ASN A 131 42.99 15.82 -0.70
N GLN A 132 42.58 14.58 -0.48
CA GLN A 132 41.19 14.18 -0.59
C GLN A 132 40.37 14.66 0.61
N LYS A 133 39.35 15.47 0.32
CA LYS A 133 38.41 15.99 1.33
C LYS A 133 37.12 15.18 1.35
N MET A 134 36.55 15.03 2.53
CA MET A 134 35.35 14.24 2.77
C MET A 134 34.11 14.87 2.11
N SER A 135 34.06 16.21 2.05
CA SER A 135 33.02 16.95 1.33
C SER A 135 32.92 16.57 -0.15
N CYS A 136 34.06 16.39 -0.83
CA CYS A 136 34.10 15.97 -2.23
C CYS A 136 33.46 14.60 -2.47
N ILE A 137 33.70 13.64 -1.58
CA ILE A 137 33.15 12.29 -1.71
C ILE A 137 31.63 12.32 -1.52
N ILE A 138 31.13 13.16 -0.60
CA ILE A 138 29.68 13.36 -0.43
C ILE A 138 29.07 13.95 -1.70
N MET A 139 29.72 14.95 -2.30
CA MET A 139 29.26 15.58 -3.53
C MET A 139 29.30 14.64 -4.72
N ASP A 140 30.34 13.83 -4.87
CA ASP A 140 30.45 12.83 -5.94
C ASP A 140 29.37 11.74 -5.78
N TYR A 141 29.15 11.27 -4.55
CA TYR A 141 28.07 10.34 -4.25
C TYR A 141 26.70 10.90 -4.63
N LEU A 142 26.39 12.15 -4.25
CA LEU A 142 25.12 12.78 -4.62
C LEU A 142 25.01 12.98 -6.15
N SER A 143 26.09 13.39 -6.81
CA SER A 143 26.10 13.55 -8.27
C SER A 143 25.86 12.22 -8.99
N SER A 144 26.45 11.12 -8.52
CA SER A 144 26.23 9.78 -9.06
C SER A 144 24.78 9.29 -8.92
N HIS A 145 24.05 9.80 -7.93
CA HIS A 145 22.63 9.51 -7.70
C HIS A 145 21.69 10.45 -8.47
N SER A 146 22.18 11.15 -9.51
CA SER A 146 21.40 12.03 -10.38
C SER A 146 20.84 13.28 -9.69
N TYR A 147 21.51 13.80 -8.65
CA TYR A 147 21.21 15.10 -8.08
C TYR A 147 21.94 16.22 -8.82
N LYS A 148 21.28 17.36 -9.03
CA LYS A 148 21.89 18.55 -9.62
C LYS A 148 22.45 19.44 -8.52
N LEU A 149 23.77 19.41 -8.34
CA LEU A 149 24.45 20.23 -7.33
C LEU A 149 24.68 21.65 -7.89
N THR A 150 24.27 22.68 -7.13
CA THR A 150 24.47 24.09 -7.48
C THR A 150 25.17 24.80 -6.32
N GLU A 151 26.30 25.43 -6.60
CA GLU A 151 27.06 26.15 -5.57
C GLU A 151 26.46 27.53 -5.28
N VAL A 152 26.33 27.87 -4.01
CA VAL A 152 25.77 29.15 -3.54
C VAL A 152 26.78 29.89 -2.67
N GLN A 153 26.87 31.21 -2.87
CA GLN A 153 27.86 32.07 -2.21
C GLN A 153 27.59 32.25 -0.70
N ASP A 154 26.33 32.34 -0.31
CA ASP A 154 25.94 32.62 1.06
C ASP A 154 24.75 31.77 1.52
N ARG A 155 24.69 31.52 2.83
CA ARG A 155 23.61 30.80 3.47
C ARG A 155 22.27 31.50 3.29
N GLY A 156 22.21 32.83 3.37
CA GLY A 156 20.97 33.58 3.18
C GLY A 156 20.41 33.44 1.74
N ALA A 157 21.31 33.39 0.75
CA ALA A 157 20.93 33.13 -0.64
C ALA A 157 20.39 31.70 -0.82
N ALA A 158 20.97 30.71 -0.12
CA ALA A 158 20.48 29.35 -0.20
C ALA A 158 19.11 29.16 0.48
N GLU A 159 18.91 29.76 1.65
CA GLU A 159 17.61 29.71 2.35
C GLU A 159 16.50 30.37 1.50
N THR A 160 16.79 31.51 0.86
CA THR A 160 15.82 32.13 -0.07
C THR A 160 15.55 31.29 -1.31
N SER A 161 16.54 30.62 -1.91
CA SER A 161 16.29 29.70 -3.04
C SER A 161 15.47 28.46 -2.66
N ILE A 162 15.56 28.00 -1.40
CA ILE A 162 14.70 26.91 -0.90
C ILE A 162 13.26 27.40 -0.71
N ASP A 163 13.09 28.61 -0.17
CA ASP A 163 11.76 29.24 0.01
C ASP A 163 11.05 29.55 -1.33
N HIS A 164 11.80 29.70 -2.42
CA HIS A 164 11.28 29.91 -3.77
C HIS A 164 11.18 28.62 -4.61
N GLU A 165 11.29 27.45 -3.97
CA GLU A 165 11.18 26.13 -4.62
C GLU A 165 12.25 25.84 -5.69
N GLU A 166 13.34 26.62 -5.73
CA GLU A 166 14.42 26.43 -6.71
C GLU A 166 15.34 25.27 -6.32
N HIS A 167 15.48 25.01 -5.01
CA HIS A 167 16.31 23.96 -4.44
C HIS A 167 15.58 23.18 -3.34
N ILE A 168 15.71 21.85 -3.34
CA ILE A 168 15.09 20.94 -2.36
C ILE A 168 15.84 20.86 -1.03
N ALA A 169 17.14 21.16 -1.06
CA ALA A 169 18.04 21.04 0.08
C ALA A 169 19.22 21.99 -0.07
N PHE A 170 19.76 22.41 1.06
CA PHE A 170 21.01 23.14 1.18
C PHE A 170 21.98 22.39 2.10
N LEU A 171 23.19 22.16 1.58
CA LEU A 171 24.29 21.52 2.29
C LEU A 171 25.43 22.53 2.52
N TYR A 172 25.82 22.72 3.77
CA TYR A 172 26.95 23.59 4.12
C TYR A 172 28.06 22.78 4.78
N PHE A 173 29.25 22.81 4.16
CA PHE A 173 30.46 22.19 4.67
C PHE A 173 31.39 23.27 5.24
N PRO A 174 31.67 23.25 6.57
CA PRO A 174 32.61 24.18 7.18
C PRO A 174 34.07 23.84 6.80
N GLU A 175 34.97 24.81 6.91
CA GLU A 175 36.42 24.65 6.60
C GLU A 175 37.07 23.46 7.33
N ASN A 176 36.64 23.19 8.57
CA ASN A 176 37.19 22.15 9.44
C ASN A 176 36.41 20.82 9.38
N TYR A 177 35.66 20.56 8.29
CA TYR A 177 34.81 19.38 8.19
C TYR A 177 35.59 18.05 8.21
N THR A 178 36.55 17.84 7.28
CA THR A 178 37.31 16.58 7.19
C THR A 178 38.17 16.35 8.44
N SER A 179 38.79 17.41 8.98
CA SER A 179 39.62 17.32 10.18
C SER A 179 38.80 16.95 11.41
N GLY A 180 37.62 17.58 11.59
CA GLY A 180 36.68 17.24 12.66
C GLY A 180 36.12 15.83 12.53
N PHE A 181 35.74 15.42 11.32
CA PHE A 181 35.20 14.08 11.06
C PHE A 181 36.24 12.97 11.27
N THR A 182 37.49 13.21 10.86
CA THR A 182 38.62 12.29 11.10
C THR A 182 38.90 12.12 12.59
N ARG A 183 38.89 13.21 13.36
CA ARG A 183 39.02 13.17 14.81
C ARG A 183 37.89 12.39 15.46
N TYR A 184 36.66 12.57 15.00
CA TYR A 184 35.51 11.81 15.49
C TYR A 184 35.67 10.30 15.26
N ILE A 185 36.14 9.88 14.08
CA ILE A 185 36.35 8.47 13.76
C ILE A 185 37.39 7.85 14.72
N ASN A 186 38.44 8.60 15.03
CA ASN A 186 39.53 8.17 15.91
C ASN A 186 39.15 8.21 17.40
N ASP A 187 38.43 9.26 17.84
CA ASP A 187 37.95 9.45 19.21
C ASP A 187 36.48 9.88 19.22
N ARG A 188 35.61 8.92 19.55
CA ARG A 188 34.16 9.12 19.57
C ARG A 188 33.67 10.05 20.69
N GLN A 189 34.52 10.39 21.67
CA GLN A 189 34.17 11.32 22.75
C GLN A 189 34.38 12.78 22.34
N TYR A 190 35.16 13.03 21.28
CA TYR A 190 35.39 14.36 20.73
C TYR A 190 34.32 14.67 19.69
N PHE A 191 33.35 15.51 20.06
CA PHE A 191 32.31 15.99 19.15
C PHE A 191 32.35 17.51 19.11
N ASP A 192 33.07 18.04 18.13
CA ASP A 192 33.14 19.47 17.88
C ASP A 192 31.91 19.95 17.08
N LEU A 193 31.18 20.93 17.62
CA LEU A 193 29.92 21.39 17.03
C LEU A 193 30.15 22.23 15.76
N GLU A 194 31.33 22.85 15.64
CA GLU A 194 31.68 23.76 14.54
C GLU A 194 32.12 23.02 13.26
N SER A 195 32.59 21.78 13.39
CA SER A 195 32.99 20.93 12.26
C SER A 195 31.84 20.11 11.66
N ARG A 196 30.59 20.38 12.04
CA ARG A 196 29.43 19.61 11.57
C ARG A 196 28.89 20.14 10.25
N ILE A 197 28.47 19.20 9.40
CA ILE A 197 27.72 19.55 8.19
C ILE A 197 26.37 20.13 8.58
N PHE A 198 25.99 21.25 7.98
CA PHE A 198 24.66 21.83 8.18
C PHE A 198 23.78 21.48 6.98
N VAL A 199 22.60 20.92 7.26
CA VAL A 199 21.65 20.47 6.23
C VAL A 199 20.32 21.17 6.48
N HIS A 200 19.89 22.00 5.54
CA HIS A 200 18.56 22.58 5.51
C HIS A 200 17.75 21.90 4.41
N LEU A 201 16.53 21.44 4.73
CA LEU A 201 15.65 20.73 3.79
C LEU A 201 14.36 21.52 3.64
N THR A 202 13.77 21.53 2.43
CA THR A 202 12.44 22.11 2.22
C THR A 202 11.38 21.47 3.13
N ASN A 203 10.35 22.24 3.49
CA ASN A 203 9.22 21.77 4.29
C ASN A 203 8.03 21.27 3.45
N GLU A 204 8.06 21.45 2.13
CA GLU A 204 6.90 21.22 1.27
C GLU A 204 6.57 19.75 1.06
N ASN A 205 7.59 18.89 0.94
CA ASN A 205 7.39 17.48 0.63
C ASN A 205 8.19 16.56 1.54
N ILE A 206 7.45 15.85 2.40
CA ILE A 206 7.99 14.86 3.34
C ILE A 206 8.68 13.68 2.63
N LEU A 207 8.25 13.31 1.41
CA LEU A 207 8.86 12.23 0.64
C LEU A 207 10.26 12.62 0.16
N PHE A 208 10.41 13.82 -0.41
CA PHE A 208 11.73 14.32 -0.85
C PHE A 208 12.67 14.48 0.33
N LYS A 209 12.18 15.11 1.42
CA LYS A 209 12.93 15.27 2.66
C LYS A 209 13.49 13.94 3.17
N ASN A 210 12.65 12.91 3.21
CA ASN A 210 13.05 11.58 3.66
C ASN A 210 14.06 10.92 2.71
N GLN A 211 13.84 11.01 1.39
CA GLN A 211 14.75 10.46 0.40
C GLN A 211 16.15 11.08 0.53
N ILE A 212 16.25 12.42 0.53
CA ILE A 212 17.53 13.14 0.63
C ILE A 212 18.22 12.80 1.95
N THR A 213 17.46 12.73 3.05
CA THR A 213 18.02 12.34 4.36
C THR A 213 18.64 10.95 4.30
N ILE A 214 17.96 9.99 3.67
CA ILE A 214 18.48 8.63 3.49
C ILE A 214 19.73 8.63 2.61
N ASP A 215 19.71 9.35 1.49
CA ASP A 215 20.81 9.37 0.53
C ASP A 215 22.06 10.04 1.13
N VAL A 216 21.89 11.12 1.91
CA VAL A 216 22.99 11.76 2.68
C VAL A 216 23.51 10.84 3.79
N LEU A 217 22.65 10.10 4.48
CA LEU A 217 23.09 9.10 5.47
C LEU A 217 23.88 7.97 4.81
N GLN A 218 23.42 7.51 3.66
CA GLN A 218 24.07 6.46 2.89
C GLN A 218 25.40 6.93 2.32
N SER A 219 25.50 8.18 1.86
CA SER A 219 26.77 8.76 1.40
C SER A 219 27.80 8.77 2.53
N ILE A 220 27.42 9.20 3.74
CA ILE A 220 28.31 9.21 4.90
C ILE A 220 28.66 7.79 5.35
N SER A 221 27.71 6.85 5.31
CA SER A 221 28.01 5.44 5.58
C SER A 221 28.95 4.82 4.54
N HIS A 222 28.82 5.19 3.27
CA HIS A 222 29.69 4.73 2.19
C HIS A 222 31.11 5.26 2.42
N ILE A 223 31.23 6.54 2.71
CA ILE A 223 32.47 7.22 3.04
C ILE A 223 33.18 6.58 4.24
N ILE A 224 32.46 6.27 5.32
CA ILE A 224 33.04 5.59 6.48
C ILE A 224 33.60 4.22 6.07
N LYS A 225 32.88 3.46 5.23
CA LYS A 225 33.37 2.17 4.74
C LYS A 225 34.59 2.32 3.85
N GLU A 226 34.59 3.30 2.95
CA GLU A 226 35.74 3.57 2.09
C GLU A 226 36.96 4.02 2.92
N ALA A 227 36.78 4.94 3.86
CA ALA A 227 37.84 5.40 4.75
C ALA A 227 38.41 4.25 5.58
N LEU A 228 37.58 3.37 6.14
CA LEU A 228 38.06 2.22 6.92
C LEU A 228 38.80 1.19 6.04
N ASN A 229 38.31 0.92 4.83
CA ASN A 229 38.91 -0.04 3.91
C ASN A 229 40.25 0.47 3.33
N SER A 230 40.30 1.73 2.88
CA SER A 230 41.50 2.34 2.28
C SER A 230 42.61 2.60 3.29
N CYS A 231 42.27 2.79 4.58
CA CYS A 231 43.24 3.07 5.64
C CYS A 231 43.72 1.84 6.43
N SER A 232 43.42 0.60 5.97
CA SER A 232 43.85 -0.66 6.61
C SER A 232 43.48 -0.81 8.09
N ASN A 233 42.44 -0.11 8.55
CA ASN A 233 41.90 -0.25 9.89
C ASN A 233 40.78 -1.30 9.90
N ASN A 234 40.79 -2.21 10.87
CA ASN A 234 39.82 -3.31 10.96
C ASN A 234 38.40 -2.71 11.08
N PRO A 235 37.41 -3.07 10.23
CA PRO A 235 36.10 -2.42 10.18
C PRO A 235 35.23 -2.79 11.39
N THR A 236 35.55 -2.25 12.56
CA THR A 236 34.70 -2.32 13.74
C THR A 236 33.64 -1.22 13.66
N SER A 237 32.53 -1.53 12.98
CA SER A 237 31.22 -0.86 13.06
C SER A 237 31.24 0.55 13.68
N VAL A 238 31.68 1.53 12.88
CA VAL A 238 31.57 2.94 13.23
C VAL A 238 30.13 3.37 12.99
N SER A 239 29.41 3.66 14.07
CA SER A 239 28.09 4.28 14.01
C SER A 239 28.25 5.76 13.62
N VAL A 240 27.47 6.21 12.66
CA VAL A 240 27.53 7.58 12.11
C VAL A 240 27.10 8.63 13.15
N PRO A 241 27.87 9.68 13.44
CA PRO A 241 27.47 10.79 14.31
C PRO A 241 26.72 11.87 13.54
N LEU A 242 25.55 11.56 13.02
CA LEU A 242 24.68 12.59 12.47
C LEU A 242 23.63 12.92 13.51
N GLU A 243 23.77 14.09 14.13
CA GLU A 243 22.67 14.72 14.84
C GLU A 243 21.86 15.50 13.79
N PHE A 244 20.83 14.86 13.24
CA PHE A 244 19.79 15.62 12.56
C PHE A 244 19.09 16.46 13.62
N ASN A 245 19.27 17.78 13.60
CA ASN A 245 18.32 18.68 14.21
C ASN A 245 17.05 18.72 13.34
N THR A 246 16.36 17.58 13.24
CA THR A 246 14.95 17.61 12.89
C THR A 246 14.25 18.23 14.09
N LEU A 247 13.48 19.28 13.87
CA LEU A 247 12.58 19.90 14.87
C LEU A 247 11.54 18.91 15.46
N PHE A 248 11.62 17.61 15.14
CA PHE A 248 10.80 16.54 15.69
C PHE A 248 11.64 15.25 15.86
N GLY A 249 11.89 14.88 17.12
CA GLY A 249 11.97 13.50 17.65
C GLY A 249 13.08 12.55 17.16
N LYS A 250 13.53 11.66 18.08
CA LYS A 250 14.28 10.45 17.71
C LYS A 250 13.37 9.48 16.95
N GLU A 251 13.97 8.85 15.94
CA GLU A 251 13.51 7.74 15.09
C GLU A 251 12.79 8.11 13.78
N VAL A 252 13.30 7.55 12.67
CA VAL A 252 12.42 6.96 11.65
C VAL A 252 13.08 5.69 11.09
N LYS A 253 12.60 4.50 11.50
CA LYS A 253 12.65 3.31 10.63
C LYS A 253 12.10 3.76 9.27
N SER A 254 12.88 3.58 8.19
CA SER A 254 12.54 4.01 6.82
C SER A 254 11.03 4.09 6.58
N PHE A 255 10.51 5.31 6.43
CA PHE A 255 9.09 5.57 6.15
C PHE A 255 8.61 4.77 4.93
N ALA A 256 9.50 4.48 3.99
CA ALA A 256 9.24 3.59 2.86
C ALA A 256 8.75 2.20 3.28
N ASN A 257 9.34 1.60 4.32
CA ASN A 257 8.89 0.30 4.84
C ASN A 257 7.48 0.40 5.45
N GLY A 258 7.15 1.54 6.06
CA GLY A 258 5.80 1.82 6.58
C GLY A 258 4.77 1.96 5.47
N VAL A 259 5.09 2.71 4.41
CA VAL A 259 4.22 2.89 3.24
C VAL A 259 4.01 1.58 2.48
N ILE A 260 5.08 0.79 2.30
CA ILE A 260 4.99 -0.55 1.69
C ILE A 260 4.12 -1.47 2.55
N SER A 261 4.29 -1.46 3.86
CA SER A 261 3.47 -2.27 4.77
C SER A 261 1.99 -1.89 4.71
N LEU A 262 1.69 -0.59 4.66
CA LEU A 262 0.32 -0.08 4.49
C LEU A 262 -0.28 -0.53 3.15
N PHE A 263 0.51 -0.47 2.07
CA PHE A 263 0.07 -0.91 0.74
C PHE A 263 -0.24 -2.41 0.72
N ILE A 264 0.63 -3.25 1.31
CA ILE A 264 0.38 -4.69 1.43
C ILE A 264 -0.91 -4.95 2.23
N ALA A 265 -1.13 -4.24 3.33
CA ALA A 265 -2.36 -4.38 4.11
C ALA A 265 -3.61 -3.95 3.31
N MET A 266 -3.53 -2.88 2.53
CA MET A 266 -4.61 -2.45 1.64
C MET A 266 -4.91 -3.50 0.56
N VAL A 267 -3.89 -4.08 -0.06
CA VAL A 267 -4.08 -5.12 -1.08
C VAL A 267 -4.62 -6.43 -0.50
N ALA A 268 -4.11 -6.85 0.65
CA ALA A 268 -4.49 -8.11 1.28
C ALA A 268 -5.88 -8.08 1.95
N PHE A 269 -6.30 -6.94 2.50
CA PHE A 269 -7.53 -6.86 3.29
C PHE A 269 -8.60 -5.94 2.70
N TYR A 270 -8.23 -4.74 2.24
CA TYR A 270 -9.21 -3.75 1.81
C TYR A 270 -9.86 -4.11 0.48
N PHE A 271 -9.10 -4.41 -0.58
CA PHE A 271 -9.69 -4.75 -1.89
C PHE A 271 -10.55 -6.01 -1.89
N PRO A 272 -10.13 -7.12 -1.26
CA PRO A 272 -10.96 -8.32 -1.16
C PRO A 272 -12.28 -8.04 -0.45
N SER A 273 -12.24 -7.21 0.60
CA SER A 273 -13.43 -6.84 1.36
C SER A 273 -14.38 -5.99 0.53
N VAL A 274 -13.87 -4.95 -0.15
CA VAL A 274 -14.68 -4.11 -1.06
C VAL A 274 -15.31 -4.95 -2.17
N PHE A 275 -14.55 -5.88 -2.74
CA PHE A 275 -15.05 -6.79 -3.76
C PHE A 275 -16.14 -7.74 -3.23
N ALA A 276 -15.92 -8.36 -2.08
CA ALA A 276 -16.90 -9.23 -1.44
C ALA A 276 -18.21 -8.49 -1.14
N VAL A 277 -18.11 -7.26 -0.62
CA VAL A 277 -19.26 -6.38 -0.36
C VAL A 277 -19.98 -6.00 -1.65
N SER A 278 -19.24 -5.72 -2.73
CA SER A 278 -19.82 -5.33 -4.02
C SER A 278 -20.66 -6.45 -4.63
N ILE A 279 -20.15 -7.69 -4.64
CA ILE A 279 -20.92 -8.87 -5.08
C ILE A 279 -22.11 -9.11 -4.17
N MET A 280 -21.92 -9.06 -2.84
CA MET A 280 -23.01 -9.28 -1.89
C MET A 280 -24.13 -8.25 -2.07
N MET A 281 -23.76 -6.99 -2.31
CA MET A 281 -24.71 -5.92 -2.60
C MET A 281 -25.44 -6.16 -3.91
N SER A 282 -24.73 -6.56 -4.97
CA SER A 282 -25.35 -6.94 -6.25
C SER A 282 -26.36 -8.09 -6.07
N GLU A 283 -26.00 -9.17 -5.37
CA GLU A 283 -26.92 -10.27 -5.08
C GLU A 283 -28.12 -9.87 -4.22
N LYS A 284 -27.94 -8.88 -3.34
CA LYS A 284 -29.02 -8.33 -2.51
C LYS A 284 -29.99 -7.51 -3.36
N MET A 285 -29.49 -6.69 -4.28
CA MET A 285 -30.32 -5.91 -5.22
C MET A 285 -31.13 -6.83 -6.14
N ASP A 286 -30.55 -7.95 -6.59
CA ASP A 286 -31.24 -8.97 -7.39
C ASP A 286 -32.20 -9.86 -6.57
N GLY A 287 -32.24 -9.70 -5.24
CA GLY A 287 -33.04 -10.53 -4.34
C GLY A 287 -32.58 -11.99 -4.21
N LEU A 288 -31.45 -12.35 -4.84
CA LEU A 288 -30.86 -13.69 -4.81
C LEU A 288 -30.36 -14.07 -3.42
N LEU A 289 -29.88 -13.08 -2.66
CA LEU A 289 -29.42 -13.26 -1.28
C LEU A 289 -30.57 -13.73 -0.38
N SER A 290 -31.70 -13.04 -0.41
CA SER A 290 -32.92 -13.38 0.33
C SER A 290 -33.42 -14.78 -0.02
N ARG A 291 -33.48 -15.14 -1.32
CA ARG A 291 -33.89 -16.48 -1.75
C ARG A 291 -32.97 -17.58 -1.22
N SER A 292 -31.66 -17.33 -1.18
CA SER A 292 -30.68 -18.27 -0.64
C SER A 292 -30.86 -18.48 0.87
N MET A 293 -31.12 -17.40 1.61
CA MET A 293 -31.42 -17.46 3.05
C MET A 293 -32.73 -18.21 3.34
N TYR A 294 -33.79 -18.00 2.55
CA TYR A 294 -35.04 -18.77 2.68
C TYR A 294 -34.84 -20.26 2.41
N ALA A 295 -33.88 -20.63 1.57
CA ALA A 295 -33.50 -22.02 1.33
C ALA A 295 -32.67 -22.65 2.48
N GLY A 296 -32.40 -21.89 3.55
CA GLY A 296 -31.67 -22.34 4.73
C GLY A 296 -30.15 -22.17 4.66
N VAL A 297 -29.63 -21.38 3.71
CA VAL A 297 -28.21 -21.01 3.66
C VAL A 297 -27.89 -20.01 4.78
N LYS A 298 -26.81 -20.26 5.51
CA LYS A 298 -26.33 -19.34 6.55
C LYS A 298 -25.44 -18.25 5.99
N ILE A 299 -25.42 -17.10 6.67
CA ILE A 299 -24.52 -15.99 6.35
C ILE A 299 -23.05 -16.43 6.43
N LEU A 300 -22.68 -17.24 7.43
CA LEU A 300 -21.31 -17.76 7.57
C LEU A 300 -20.89 -18.63 6.37
N GLU A 301 -21.77 -19.49 5.86
CA GLU A 301 -21.49 -20.32 4.68
C GLU A 301 -21.26 -19.45 3.44
N LEU A 302 -22.04 -18.37 3.30
CA LEU A 302 -21.89 -17.39 2.23
C LEU A 302 -20.58 -16.62 2.36
N LEU A 303 -20.21 -16.15 3.55
CA LEU A 303 -18.95 -15.44 3.80
C LEU A 303 -17.73 -16.31 3.50
N ILE A 304 -17.73 -17.58 3.92
CA ILE A 304 -16.64 -18.53 3.63
C ILE A 304 -16.51 -18.75 2.12
N SER A 305 -17.64 -18.93 1.42
CA SER A 305 -17.66 -19.08 -0.04
C SER A 305 -17.10 -17.83 -0.74
N MET A 306 -17.47 -16.65 -0.26
CA MET A 306 -16.98 -15.38 -0.82
C MET A 306 -15.48 -15.20 -0.57
N PHE A 307 -15.00 -15.48 0.65
CA PHE A 307 -13.58 -15.43 1.00
C PHE A 307 -12.73 -16.32 0.09
N PHE A 308 -13.23 -17.51 -0.25
CA PHE A 308 -12.55 -18.41 -1.17
C PHE A 308 -12.45 -17.82 -2.59
N ILE A 309 -13.55 -17.26 -3.12
CA ILE A 309 -13.58 -16.62 -4.44
C ILE A 309 -12.68 -15.38 -4.49
N THR A 310 -12.73 -14.53 -3.45
CA THR A 310 -11.90 -13.31 -3.38
C THR A 310 -10.41 -13.66 -3.31
N THR A 311 -10.05 -14.73 -2.59
CA THR A 311 -8.65 -15.21 -2.50
C THR A 311 -8.15 -15.71 -3.86
N LEU A 312 -8.97 -16.47 -4.60
CA LEU A 312 -8.60 -16.92 -5.95
C LEU A 312 -8.40 -15.75 -6.91
N LEU A 313 -9.25 -14.72 -6.83
CA LEU A 313 -9.11 -13.52 -7.66
C LEU A 313 -7.86 -12.71 -7.32
N LEU A 314 -7.52 -12.58 -6.03
CA LEU A 314 -6.26 -11.96 -5.61
C LEU A 314 -5.05 -12.71 -6.17
N LEU A 315 -5.03 -14.04 -6.09
CA LEU A 315 -3.92 -14.84 -6.63
C LEU A 315 -3.78 -14.63 -8.15
N LEU A 316 -4.90 -14.55 -8.87
CA LEU A 316 -4.91 -14.24 -10.30
C LEU A 316 -4.35 -12.84 -10.58
N GLN A 317 -4.74 -11.83 -9.81
CA GLN A 317 -4.26 -10.45 -9.95
C GLN A 317 -2.75 -10.37 -9.71
N VAL A 318 -2.25 -11.00 -8.65
CA VAL A 318 -0.80 -11.06 -8.34
C VAL A 318 -0.04 -11.77 -9.45
N TYR A 319 -0.57 -12.88 -9.97
CA TYR A 319 0.03 -13.61 -11.08
C TYR A 319 0.14 -12.75 -12.35
N LEU A 320 -0.92 -12.02 -12.71
CA LEU A 320 -0.92 -11.10 -13.86
C LEU A 320 0.09 -9.97 -13.68
N LEU A 321 0.20 -9.42 -12.47
CA LEU A 321 1.18 -8.39 -12.14
C LEU A 321 2.62 -8.91 -12.29
N LEU A 322 2.91 -10.09 -11.76
CA LEU A 322 4.24 -10.70 -11.86
C LEU A 322 4.64 -10.98 -13.31
N LEU A 323 3.71 -11.45 -14.14
CA LEU A 323 3.95 -11.61 -15.57
C LEU A 323 4.28 -10.28 -16.26
N TYR A 324 3.53 -9.22 -15.94
CA TYR A 324 3.80 -7.89 -16.47
C TYR A 324 5.18 -7.37 -16.06
N GLN A 325 5.58 -7.57 -14.81
CA GLN A 325 6.89 -7.17 -14.29
C GLN A 325 8.04 -7.98 -14.89
N LEU A 326 7.84 -9.25 -15.22
CA LEU A 326 8.88 -10.07 -15.88
C LEU A 326 9.12 -9.70 -17.34
N GLN A 327 8.18 -8.98 -17.96
CA GLN A 327 8.23 -8.62 -19.38
C GLN A 327 8.82 -7.22 -19.63
N ASN A 328 8.95 -6.40 -18.57
CA ASN A 328 9.64 -5.11 -18.55
C ASN A 328 11.00 -5.23 -17.86
#